data_AF-A0A9D8RUP5-F1
#
_entry.id   AF-A0A9D8RUP5-F1
#
_cell.length_a   1.000
_cell.length_b   1.000
_cell.length_c   1.000
_cell.angle_alpha   90.00
_cell.angle_beta   90.00
_cell.angle_gamma   90.00
#
_symmetry.space_group_name_H-M   'P 1'
#
loop_
_entity.id
_entity.type
_entity.pdbx_description
1 polymer ?
#
loop_
_entity_poly.entity_id
_entity_poly.type
_entity_poly.pdbx_seq_one_letter_code
_entity_poly.pdbx_strand_id
1 'polypeptide(L)' 'MPKWCFNYESGDYEYIERDGFSIDQGEYVYNWDDSEYRREEEEEEEERRREDAEDDW' A
#
# COMPACT_ATOMS: atom_id res chain seq x y z
N MET A 1 8.16 -2.01 -1.59
CA MET A 1 8.92 -1.48 -0.44
C MET A 1 7.98 -1.43 0.75
N PRO A 2 8.45 -1.77 1.97
CA PRO A 2 7.66 -1.59 3.19
C PRO A 2 7.39 -0.11 3.43
N LYS A 3 6.20 0.19 3.95
CA LYS A 3 5.79 1.54 4.33
C LYS A 3 5.55 1.60 5.82
N TRP A 4 5.64 2.82 6.35
CA TRP A 4 5.38 3.09 7.75
C TRP A 4 3.86 3.20 7.95
N CYS A 5 3.25 2.09 8.37
CA CYS A 5 1.81 1.92 8.44
C CYS A 5 1.36 1.69 9.89
N PHE A 6 0.13 2.08 10.22
CA PHE A 6 -0.42 1.84 11.54
C PHE A 6 -0.94 0.40 11.64
N ASN A 7 -0.41 -0.37 12.59
CA ASN A 7 -0.90 -1.70 12.92
C ASN A 7 -2.00 -1.57 13.99
N TYR A 8 -3.23 -1.95 13.68
CA TYR A 8 -4.35 -1.89 14.64
C TYR A 8 -4.36 -3.04 15.64
N GLU A 9 -3.62 -4.12 15.38
CA GLU A 9 -3.47 -5.25 16.31
C GLU A 9 -2.47 -4.90 17.42
N SER A 10 -1.34 -4.28 17.08
CA SER A 10 -0.36 -3.81 18.06
C SER A 10 -0.68 -2.43 18.63
N GLY A 11 -1.41 -1.60 17.87
CA GLY A 11 -1.74 -0.23 18.22
C GLY A 11 -0.61 0.77 17.99
N ASP A 12 0.42 0.38 17.24
CA ASP A 12 1.61 1.16 16.95
C ASP A 12 1.90 1.23 15.43
N TYR A 13 2.80 2.12 15.03
CA TYR A 13 3.27 2.18 13.65
C TYR A 13 4.44 1.22 13.43
N GLU A 14 4.42 0.51 12.31
CA GLU A 14 5.39 -0.51 11.93
C GLU A 14 5.70 -0.42 10.43
N TYR A 15 6.84 -0.97 10.03
CA TYR A 15 7.18 -1.17 8.61
C TYR A 15 6.44 -2.39 8.09
N ILE A 16 5.36 -2.16 7.35
CA ILE A 16 4.52 -3.22 6.80
C ILE A 16 4.68 -3.23 5.29
N GLU A 17 4.89 -4.41 4.71
CA GLU A 17 4.90 -4.62 3.27
C GLU A 17 3.49 -4.63 2.68
N ARG A 18 3.37 -4.51 1.36
CA ARG A 18 2.07 -4.41 0.67
C ARG A 18 1.17 -5.64 0.91
N ASP A 19 1.77 -6.80 1.17
CA ASP A 19 1.06 -8.04 1.47
C ASP A 19 0.64 -8.16 2.94
N GLY A 20 0.91 -7.14 3.76
CA GLY A 20 0.60 -7.11 5.19
C GLY A 20 1.69 -7.69 6.08
N PHE A 21 2.88 -8.00 5.55
CA PHE A 21 3.97 -8.52 6.38
C PHE A 21 4.66 -7.38 7.17
N SER A 22 4.59 -7.43 8.50
CA SER A 22 5.31 -6.50 9.39
C SER A 22 6.76 -6.92 9.54
N ILE A 23 7.68 -6.05 9.14
CA ILE A 23 9.13 -6.23 9.27
C ILE A 23 9.56 -6.16 10.73
N ASP A 24 8.89 -5.32 11.53
CA ASP A 24 9.21 -5.12 12.94
C ASP A 24 8.84 -6.34 13.79
N GLN A 25 7.67 -6.95 13.52
CA GLN A 25 7.23 -8.16 14.24
C GLN A 25 7.71 -9.46 13.57
N GLY A 26 8.01 -9.42 12.27
CA GLY A 26 8.36 -10.59 11.48
C GLY A 26 7.17 -11.52 11.21
N GLU A 27 5.95 -10.99 11.24
CA GLU A 27 4.71 -11.73 11.03
C GLU A 27 3.70 -10.96 10.17
N TYR A 28 2.68 -11.68 9.69
CA TYR A 28 1.60 -11.07 8.91
C TYR A 28 0.59 -10.40 9.83
N VAL A 29 0.29 -9.14 9.52
CA VAL A 29 -0.70 -8.31 10.17
C VAL A 29 -1.91 -8.23 9.25
N TYR A 30 -3.08 -8.55 9.77
CA TYR A 30 -4.31 -8.54 8.95
C TYR A 30 -5.10 -7.25 9.13
N ASN A 31 -4.86 -6.54 10.23
CA ASN A 31 -5.55 -5.30 10.54
C ASN A 31 -4.51 -4.17 10.67
N TRP A 32 -4.25 -3.51 9.54
CA TRP A 32 -3.32 -2.39 9.44
C TRP A 32 -3.85 -1.37 8.41
N ASP A 33 -3.28 -0.17 8.45
CA ASP A 33 -3.65 0.92 7.57
C ASP A 33 -2.97 0.80 6.19
N ASP A 34 -3.68 0.18 5.24
CA ASP A 34 -3.24 -0.05 3.86
C ASP A 34 -3.63 1.06 2.88
N SER A 35 -4.15 2.19 3.38
CA SER A 35 -4.66 3.28 2.55
C SER A 35 -3.61 3.86 1.61
N GLU A 36 -2.36 3.97 2.06
CA GLU A 36 -1.25 4.47 1.26
C GLU A 36 -0.91 3.54 0.09
N TYR A 37 -1.10 2.23 0.24
CA TYR A 37 -0.89 1.28 -0.85
C TYR A 37 -2.05 1.31 -1.84
N ARG A 38 -3.30 1.41 -1.36
CA ARG A 38 -4.47 1.54 -2.23
C ARG A 38 -4.41 2.80 -3.08
N ARG A 39 -4.02 3.92 -2.48
CA ARG A 39 -3.91 5.20 -3.18
C ARG A 39 -2.88 5.16 -4.30
N GLU A 40 -1.69 4.61 -4.05
CA GLU A 40 -0.68 4.46 -5.09
C GLU A 40 -1.16 3.54 -6.23
N GLU A 41 -1.89 2.47 -5.91
CA GLU A 41 -2.44 1.57 -6.95
C GLU A 41 -3.51 2.28 -7.80
N GLU A 42 -4.37 3.08 -7.18
CA GLU A 42 -5.35 3.92 -7.89
C GLU A 42 -4.67 4.99 -8.77
N GLU A 43 -3.64 5.66 -8.25
CA GLU A 43 -2.88 6.67 -8.99
C GLU A 43 -2.11 6.05 -10.18
N GLU A 44 -1.47 4.89 -10.00
CA GLU A 44 -0.84 4.13 -11.10
C GLU A 44 -1.87 3.67 -12.15
N GLU A 45 -3.06 3.23 -11.73
CA GLU A 45 -4.12 2.84 -12.67
C GLU A 45 -4.65 4.04 -13.45
N GLU A 46 -4.81 5.20 -12.81
CA GLU A 46 -5.24 6.43 -13.46
C GLU A 46 -4.19 6.95 -14.45
N GLU A 47 -2.90 6.91 -14.09
CA GLU A 47 -1.81 7.26 -15.01
C GLU A 47 -1.80 6.35 -16.24
N ARG A 48 -1.87 5.02 -16.05
CA ARG A 48 -1.95 4.10 -17.20
C ARG A 48 -3.17 4.36 -18.08
N ARG A 49 -4.33 4.63 -17.48
CA ARG A 49 -5.55 4.96 -18.24
C ARG A 49 -5.37 6.26 -19.03
N ARG A 50 -4.65 7.24 -18.46
CA ARG A 50 -4.35 8.51 -19.13
C ARG A 50 -3.39 8.29 -20.29
N GLU A 51 -2.32 7.52 -20.10
CA GLU A 51 -1.38 7.15 -21.16
C GLU A 51 -2.08 6.44 -22.33
N ASP A 52 -2.92 5.43 -22.04
CA ASP A 52 -3.72 4.73 -23.06
C ASP A 52 -4.66 5.68 -23.82
N ALA A 53 -5.25 6.67 -23.12
CA ALA A 53 -6.13 7.66 -23.74
C ALA A 53 -5.37 8.73 -24.54
N GLU A 54 -4.12 9.01 -24.19
CA GLU A 54 -3.24 9.93 -24.92
C GLU A 54 -2.64 9.27 -26.18
N ASP A 55 -2.43 7.95 -26.19
CA ASP A 55 -1.96 7.19 -27.38
C ASP A 55 -3.05 7.01 -28.45
N ASP A 56 -4.34 7.08 -28.08
CA ASP A 56 -5.49 6.94 -29.00
C ASP A 56 -5.88 8.24 -29.74
N TRP A 57 -5.11 9.35 -29.57
CA TRP A 57 -5.37 10.67 -30.20
C TRP A 57 -4.44 11.03 -31.36
#